data_AF-A0A3M1YEZ1-F1
#
_entry.id   AF-A0A3M1YEZ1-F1
#
_cell.length_a   1.000
_cell.length_b   1.000
_cell.length_c   1.000
_cell.angle_alpha   90.00
_cell.angle_beta   90.00
_cell.angle_gamma   90.00
#
_symmetry.space_group_name_H-M   'P 1'
#
loop_
_entity.id
_entity.type
_entity.pdbx_description
1 polymer ?
#
loop_
_entity_poly.entity_id
_entity_poly.type
_entity_poly.pdbx_seq_one_letter_code
_entity_poly.pdbx_strand_id
1 'polypeptide(L)'
;MHFFHHQLDRFCQQAGYPDPARLRDELDRLFPETRDSDLNRDPAVQAYVADQVIPHKLAVYAAGMSLAERLTVPDDWAWQLARHDLSKLSVLELTGYVAYNFKDRASNPPAVKQAFAVAFLHHKHHNAHHSGHWLSLSSSGSVQALPMPRRYLVEMLADWMGASLSYSGNSDIQPWLDRSLPGLVLHPDSRRDLAQILREAGYDPRGLG
;
A
#
# COMPACT_ATOMS: atom_id res chain seq x y z
N MET A 1 26.07 -3.30 -0.26
CA MET A 1 24.68 -3.08 0.18
C MET A 1 23.77 -3.57 -0.93
N HIS A 2 22.81 -4.45 -0.64
CA HIS A 2 21.86 -4.99 -1.62
C HIS A 2 21.00 -3.87 -2.20
N PHE A 3 20.55 -3.99 -3.47
CA PHE A 3 19.84 -2.92 -4.18
C PHE A 3 18.62 -2.42 -3.40
N PHE A 4 17.78 -3.34 -2.90
CA PHE A 4 16.59 -2.96 -2.12
C PHE A 4 16.93 -2.25 -0.80
N HIS A 5 17.97 -2.70 -0.07
CA HIS A 5 18.45 -2.01 1.13
C HIS A 5 18.88 -0.57 0.82
N HIS A 6 19.56 -0.35 -0.31
CA HIS A 6 19.92 1.00 -0.75
C HIS A 6 18.68 1.87 -1.02
N GLN A 7 17.64 1.31 -1.64
CA GLN A 7 16.40 2.04 -1.89
C GLN A 7 15.66 2.37 -0.59
N LEU A 8 15.65 1.46 0.38
CA LEU A 8 15.07 1.70 1.70
C LEU A 8 15.86 2.76 2.49
N ASP A 9 17.19 2.74 2.44
CA ASP A 9 18.02 3.77 3.07
C ASP A 9 17.76 5.15 2.46
N ARG A 10 17.60 5.23 1.13
CA ARG A 10 17.21 6.47 0.43
C ARG A 10 15.82 6.94 0.84
N PHE A 11 14.84 6.03 0.94
CA PHE A 11 13.52 6.35 1.47
C PHE A 11 13.64 6.95 2.88
N CYS A 12 14.36 6.30 3.80
CA CYS A 12 14.51 6.76 5.17
C CYS A 12 15.15 8.15 5.24
N GLN A 13 16.21 8.39 4.45
CA GLN A 13 16.87 9.68 4.37
C GLN A 13 15.91 10.78 3.89
N GLN A 14 15.11 10.51 2.86
CA GLN A 14 14.19 11.49 2.27
C GLN A 14 12.94 11.73 3.13
N ALA A 15 12.43 10.68 3.77
CA ALA A 15 11.27 10.73 4.65
C ALA A 15 11.60 11.28 6.05
N GLY A 16 12.89 11.36 6.42
CA GLY A 16 13.32 11.65 7.78
C GLY A 16 12.99 10.52 8.78
N TYR A 17 12.87 9.28 8.30
CA TYR A 17 12.66 8.13 9.18
C TYR A 17 13.99 7.72 9.83
N PRO A 18 14.08 7.64 11.16
CA PRO A 18 15.38 7.63 11.86
C PRO A 18 16.08 6.27 11.89
N ASP A 19 15.41 5.18 11.50
CA ASP A 19 15.91 3.81 11.72
C ASP A 19 15.92 2.95 10.44
N PRO A 20 16.82 3.24 9.49
CA PRO A 20 16.93 2.43 8.27
C PRO A 20 17.29 0.97 8.55
N ALA A 21 18.04 0.68 9.64
CA ALA A 21 18.39 -0.68 10.01
C ALA A 21 17.15 -1.52 10.31
N ARG A 22 16.24 -1.02 11.15
CA ARG A 22 14.97 -1.70 11.44
C ARG A 22 14.15 -1.99 10.20
N LEU A 23 14.15 -1.08 9.21
CA LEU A 23 13.39 -1.27 7.99
C LEU A 23 14.00 -2.36 7.09
N ARG A 24 15.33 -2.40 6.98
CA ARG A 24 16.05 -3.46 6.26
C ARG A 24 15.88 -4.82 6.93
N ASP A 25 16.00 -4.88 8.24
CA ASP A 25 15.85 -6.12 9.01
C ASP A 25 14.42 -6.67 8.87
N GLU A 26 13.41 -5.81 8.82
CA GLU A 26 12.02 -6.23 8.59
C GLU A 26 11.79 -6.73 7.16
N LEU A 27 12.42 -6.11 6.15
CA LEU A 27 12.41 -6.63 4.78
C LEU A 27 13.03 -8.02 4.73
N ASP A 28 14.22 -8.20 5.31
CA ASP A 28 14.94 -9.48 5.31
C ASP A 28 14.18 -10.57 6.07
N ARG A 29 13.49 -10.19 7.16
CA ARG A 29 12.68 -11.12 7.96
C ARG A 29 11.43 -11.60 7.21
N LEU A 30 10.76 -10.69 6.50
CA LEU A 30 9.51 -11.00 5.79
C LEU A 30 9.76 -11.64 4.42
N PHE A 31 10.80 -11.19 3.73
CA PHE A 31 11.11 -11.52 2.35
C PHE A 31 12.62 -11.81 2.19
N PRO A 32 13.14 -12.87 2.83
CA PRO A 32 14.57 -13.19 2.81
C PRO A 32 15.11 -13.43 1.40
N GLU A 33 14.26 -13.84 0.45
CA GLU A 33 14.62 -14.02 -0.95
C GLU A 33 15.13 -12.74 -1.63
N THR A 34 14.84 -11.56 -1.06
CA THR A 34 15.29 -10.27 -1.61
C THR A 34 16.80 -10.04 -1.48
N ARG A 35 17.48 -10.77 -0.60
CA ARG A 35 18.93 -10.66 -0.39
C ARG A 35 19.74 -11.19 -1.57
N ASP A 36 19.34 -12.35 -2.09
CA ASP A 36 20.11 -13.11 -3.08
C ASP A 36 19.41 -13.24 -4.44
N SER A 37 18.29 -12.54 -4.63
CA SER A 37 17.57 -12.57 -5.90
C SER A 37 18.35 -11.90 -7.03
N ASP A 38 18.40 -12.56 -8.19
CA ASP A 38 18.89 -11.98 -9.44
C ASP A 38 18.10 -10.74 -9.88
N LEU A 39 16.85 -10.58 -9.40
CA LEU A 39 16.04 -9.40 -9.65
C LEU A 39 16.68 -8.10 -9.14
N ASN A 40 17.61 -8.18 -8.18
CA ASN A 40 18.40 -7.03 -7.74
C ASN A 40 19.18 -6.35 -8.88
N ARG A 41 19.47 -7.07 -9.97
CA ARG A 41 20.27 -6.60 -11.11
C ARG A 41 19.43 -6.36 -12.37
N ASP A 42 18.14 -6.69 -12.34
CA ASP A 42 17.25 -6.50 -13.49
C ASP A 42 16.92 -5.00 -13.65
N PRO A 43 17.27 -4.36 -14.79
CA PRO A 43 17.02 -2.94 -15.00
C PRO A 43 15.55 -2.54 -14.92
N ALA A 44 14.62 -3.41 -15.34
CA ALA A 44 13.19 -3.13 -15.30
C ALA A 44 12.67 -3.16 -13.85
N VAL A 45 13.18 -4.08 -13.02
CA VAL A 45 12.92 -4.10 -11.57
C VAL A 45 13.49 -2.86 -10.91
N GLN A 46 14.73 -2.50 -11.23
CA GLN A 46 15.37 -1.32 -10.65
C GLN A 46 14.61 -0.03 -10.97
N ALA A 47 14.17 0.12 -12.23
CA ALA A 47 13.33 1.25 -12.66
C ALA A 47 11.97 1.24 -11.95
N TYR A 48 11.27 0.10 -11.90
CA TYR A 48 9.98 0.00 -11.22
C TYR A 48 10.08 0.40 -9.74
N VAL A 49 11.10 -0.08 -9.03
CA VAL A 49 11.28 0.28 -7.61
C VAL A 49 11.61 1.76 -7.45
N ALA A 50 12.53 2.30 -8.25
CA ALA A 50 12.96 3.70 -8.16
C ALA A 50 11.87 4.69 -8.58
N ASP A 51 11.06 4.34 -9.59
CA ASP A 51 10.13 5.25 -10.23
C ASP A 51 8.69 5.09 -9.72
N GLN A 52 8.35 3.95 -9.13
CA GLN A 52 6.98 3.66 -8.66
C GLN A 52 6.94 3.36 -7.16
N VAL A 53 7.71 2.38 -6.68
CA VAL A 53 7.59 1.89 -5.29
C VAL A 53 8.06 2.95 -4.29
N ILE A 54 9.28 3.47 -4.45
CA ILE A 54 9.85 4.45 -3.51
C ILE A 54 9.09 5.79 -3.53
N PRO A 55 8.74 6.38 -4.69
CA PRO A 55 7.95 7.61 -4.73
C PRO A 55 6.57 7.46 -4.08
N HIS A 56 5.86 6.35 -4.33
CA HIS A 56 4.59 6.06 -3.65
C HIS A 56 4.79 5.98 -2.13
N LYS A 57 5.80 5.22 -1.69
CA LYS A 57 6.11 5.06 -0.27
C LYS A 57 6.40 6.41 0.42
N LEU A 58 7.13 7.31 -0.23
CA LEU A 58 7.37 8.66 0.26
C LEU A 58 6.08 9.47 0.36
N ALA A 59 5.24 9.40 -0.67
CA ALA A 59 3.96 10.10 -0.70
C ALA A 59 3.01 9.62 0.40
N VAL A 60 2.92 8.30 0.62
CA VAL A 60 2.12 7.71 1.71
C VAL A 60 2.68 8.08 3.08
N TYR A 61 4.00 8.05 3.26
CA TYR A 61 4.62 8.46 4.52
C TYR A 61 4.32 9.94 4.82
N ALA A 62 4.51 10.84 3.85
CA ALA A 62 4.20 12.26 4.02
C ALA A 62 2.71 12.51 4.32
N ALA A 63 1.81 11.86 3.58
CA ALA A 63 0.37 11.97 3.82
C ALA A 63 -0.02 11.46 5.21
N GLY A 64 0.51 10.30 5.61
CA GLY A 64 0.24 9.72 6.92
C GLY A 64 0.77 10.57 8.07
N MET A 65 1.95 11.19 7.92
CA MET A 65 2.49 12.12 8.91
C MET A 65 1.63 13.39 9.02
N SER A 66 1.12 13.92 7.89
CA SER A 66 0.19 15.05 7.92
C SER A 66 -1.15 14.70 8.57
N LEU A 67 -1.69 13.51 8.32
CA LEU A 67 -2.91 13.04 8.97
C LEU A 67 -2.77 12.92 10.49
N ALA A 68 -1.57 12.62 11.00
CA ALA A 68 -1.30 12.52 12.43
C ALA A 68 -1.46 13.87 13.18
N GLU A 69 -1.46 15.01 12.47
CA GLU A 69 -1.73 16.32 13.07
C GLU A 69 -3.20 16.51 13.47
N ARG A 70 -4.10 15.69 12.91
CA ARG A 70 -5.56 15.82 13.05
C ARG A 70 -6.25 14.57 13.55
N LEU A 71 -5.63 13.41 13.37
CA LEU A 71 -6.20 12.11 13.72
C LEU A 71 -5.44 11.47 14.89
N THR A 72 -6.16 10.76 15.74
CA THR A 72 -5.54 9.85 16.70
C THR A 72 -4.90 8.68 15.98
N VAL A 73 -3.58 8.56 16.11
CA VAL A 73 -2.73 7.49 15.56
C VAL A 73 -1.92 6.83 16.69
N PRO A 74 -1.46 5.58 16.52
CA PRO A 74 -0.68 4.90 17.56
C PRO A 74 0.73 5.48 17.72
N ASP A 75 1.39 5.23 18.86
CA ASP A 75 2.75 5.73 19.14
C ASP A 75 3.79 5.24 18.11
N ASP A 76 3.57 4.05 17.53
CA ASP A 76 4.43 3.47 16.50
C ASP A 76 4.03 3.89 15.06
N TRP A 77 3.28 4.99 14.91
CA TRP A 77 2.74 5.42 13.61
C TRP A 77 3.79 5.61 12.52
N ALA A 78 4.89 6.30 12.83
CA ALA A 78 6.00 6.48 11.89
C ALA A 78 6.59 5.13 11.44
N TRP A 79 6.63 4.13 12.32
CA TRP A 79 7.04 2.77 11.94
C TRP A 79 6.03 2.11 11.01
N GLN A 80 4.72 2.21 11.31
CA GLN A 80 3.67 1.67 10.45
C GLN A 80 3.73 2.24 9.02
N LEU A 81 3.92 3.55 8.88
CA LEU A 81 4.11 4.20 7.57
C LEU A 81 5.43 3.79 6.92
N ALA A 82 6.52 3.72 7.69
CA ALA A 82 7.82 3.29 7.17
C ALA A 82 7.80 1.86 6.65
N ARG A 83 6.94 0.98 7.16
CA ARG A 83 6.79 -0.41 6.68
C ARG A 83 5.68 -0.61 5.63
N HIS A 84 4.93 0.44 5.29
CA HIS A 84 3.87 0.40 4.30
C HIS A 84 4.37 -0.25 2.99
N ASP A 85 3.62 -1.23 2.48
CA ASP A 85 3.88 -1.89 1.21
C ASP A 85 5.28 -2.52 1.04
N LEU A 86 5.95 -2.90 2.13
CA LEU A 86 7.24 -3.61 2.02
C LEU A 86 7.16 -4.88 1.15
N SER A 87 5.98 -5.51 1.08
CA SER A 87 5.75 -6.69 0.25
C SER A 87 5.94 -6.44 -1.26
N LYS A 88 5.87 -5.18 -1.72
CA LYS A 88 6.17 -4.80 -3.11
C LYS A 88 7.61 -5.07 -3.53
N LEU A 89 8.51 -5.29 -2.57
CA LEU A 89 9.89 -5.67 -2.82
C LEU A 89 10.08 -7.20 -2.87
N SER A 90 9.05 -8.00 -2.55
CA SER A 90 9.10 -9.46 -2.68
C SER A 90 9.28 -9.89 -4.14
N VAL A 91 9.93 -11.03 -4.35
CA VAL A 91 10.16 -11.58 -5.71
C VAL A 91 8.85 -11.83 -6.44
N LEU A 92 7.83 -12.32 -5.73
CA LEU A 92 6.51 -12.61 -6.29
C LEU A 92 5.84 -11.34 -6.81
N GLU A 93 5.81 -10.28 -6.00
CA GLU A 93 5.17 -9.03 -6.41
C GLU A 93 5.95 -8.35 -7.54
N LEU A 94 7.28 -8.23 -7.42
CA LEU A 94 8.10 -7.61 -8.47
C LEU A 94 7.92 -8.29 -9.82
N THR A 95 7.92 -9.62 -9.86
CA THR A 95 7.74 -10.38 -11.09
C THR A 95 6.37 -10.11 -11.74
N GLY A 96 5.31 -10.08 -10.94
CA GLY A 96 3.95 -9.82 -11.44
C GLY A 96 3.74 -8.38 -11.90
N TYR A 97 4.25 -7.40 -11.14
CA TYR A 97 4.05 -5.98 -11.44
C TYR A 97 4.91 -5.48 -12.60
N VAL A 98 6.20 -5.87 -12.66
CA VAL A 98 7.11 -5.40 -13.72
C VAL A 98 6.72 -5.95 -15.08
N ALA A 99 6.21 -7.18 -15.15
CA ALA A 99 5.76 -7.78 -16.40
C ALA A 99 4.43 -7.20 -16.92
N TYR A 100 3.63 -6.54 -16.05
CA TYR A 100 2.28 -6.11 -16.39
C TYR A 100 2.26 -4.73 -17.05
N ASN A 101 1.71 -4.65 -18.26
CA ASN A 101 1.51 -3.39 -18.96
C ASN A 101 0.27 -2.66 -18.41
N PHE A 102 0.49 -1.66 -17.55
CA PHE A 102 -0.58 -0.84 -16.98
C PHE A 102 -1.18 0.18 -17.96
N LYS A 103 -0.43 0.56 -19.01
CA LYS A 103 -0.86 1.55 -20.02
C LYS A 103 -1.81 0.95 -21.04
N ASP A 104 -1.60 -0.32 -21.39
CA ASP A 104 -2.50 -1.10 -22.22
C ASP A 104 -2.76 -2.46 -21.55
N ARG A 105 -3.76 -2.47 -20.67
CA ARG A 105 -4.11 -3.66 -19.88
C ARG A 105 -4.61 -4.82 -20.74
N ALA A 106 -5.22 -4.51 -21.88
CA ALA A 106 -5.84 -5.49 -22.75
C ALA A 106 -4.79 -6.38 -23.44
N SER A 107 -3.66 -5.80 -23.84
CA SER A 107 -2.57 -6.51 -24.54
C SER A 107 -1.78 -7.49 -23.68
N ASN A 108 -1.91 -7.46 -22.35
CA ASN A 108 -1.22 -8.44 -21.50
C ASN A 108 -1.65 -9.88 -21.84
N PRO A 109 -0.69 -10.80 -22.08
CA PRO A 109 -0.98 -12.22 -22.25
C PRO A 109 -1.66 -12.84 -21.01
N PRO A 110 -2.40 -13.96 -21.16
CA PRO A 110 -3.08 -14.61 -20.03
C PRO A 110 -2.14 -14.94 -18.85
N ALA A 111 -0.93 -15.43 -19.11
CA ALA A 111 0.04 -15.75 -18.07
C ALA A 111 0.50 -14.52 -17.28
N VAL A 112 0.71 -13.37 -17.94
CA VAL A 112 1.08 -12.10 -17.29
C VAL A 112 -0.08 -11.56 -16.44
N LYS A 113 -1.32 -11.64 -16.96
CA LYS A 113 -2.53 -11.29 -16.19
C LYS A 113 -2.66 -12.14 -14.93
N GLN A 114 -2.41 -13.45 -15.03
CA GLN A 114 -2.44 -14.36 -13.89
C GLN A 114 -1.33 -14.06 -12.88
N ALA A 115 -0.09 -13.85 -13.34
CA ALA A 115 1.03 -13.50 -12.46
C ALA A 115 0.76 -12.20 -11.69
N PHE A 116 0.24 -11.16 -12.38
CA PHE A 116 -0.19 -9.92 -11.73
C PHE A 116 -1.33 -10.15 -10.74
N ALA A 117 -2.33 -10.96 -11.06
CA ALA A 117 -3.43 -11.26 -10.15
C ALA A 117 -2.95 -11.94 -8.86
N VAL A 118 -2.01 -12.89 -8.96
CA VAL A 118 -1.39 -13.55 -7.81
C VAL A 118 -0.56 -12.56 -6.98
N ALA A 119 0.26 -11.73 -7.64
CA ALA A 119 1.02 -10.66 -6.99
C ALA A 119 0.11 -9.68 -6.24
N PHE A 120 -0.97 -9.22 -6.87
CA PHE A 120 -1.92 -8.29 -6.25
C PHE A 120 -2.71 -8.93 -5.11
N LEU A 121 -3.00 -10.22 -5.19
CA LEU A 121 -3.61 -10.97 -4.08
C LEU A 121 -2.65 -11.04 -2.89
N HIS A 122 -1.39 -11.42 -3.14
CA HIS A 122 -0.33 -11.46 -2.13
C HIS A 122 -0.16 -10.10 -1.45
N HIS A 123 -0.11 -9.03 -2.25
CA HIS A 123 -0.04 -7.65 -1.80
C HIS A 123 -1.14 -7.29 -0.80
N LYS A 124 -2.41 -7.52 -1.17
CA LYS A 124 -3.54 -7.25 -0.27
C LYS A 124 -3.48 -8.06 1.02
N HIS A 125 -3.04 -9.31 0.95
CA HIS A 125 -2.99 -10.20 2.12
C HIS A 125 -1.79 -9.93 3.03
N HIS A 126 -0.75 -9.23 2.56
CA HIS A 126 0.38 -8.79 3.41
C HIS A 126 0.19 -7.40 3.99
N ASN A 127 -0.65 -6.56 3.38
CA ASN A 127 -0.82 -5.17 3.75
C ASN A 127 -2.23 -4.92 4.31
N ALA A 128 -2.31 -4.85 5.64
CA ALA A 128 -3.57 -4.79 6.37
C ALA A 128 -4.41 -3.51 6.14
N HIS A 129 -3.87 -2.48 5.50
CA HIS A 129 -4.67 -1.31 5.10
C HIS A 129 -5.58 -1.60 3.90
N HIS A 130 -5.40 -2.70 3.16
CA HIS A 130 -6.35 -3.10 2.12
C HIS A 130 -7.60 -3.72 2.75
N SER A 131 -8.78 -3.24 2.38
CA SER A 131 -10.06 -3.83 2.85
C SER A 131 -10.18 -5.33 2.54
N GLY A 132 -9.61 -5.77 1.42
CA GLY A 132 -9.53 -7.17 1.02
C GLY A 132 -8.79 -8.08 2.01
N HIS A 133 -7.86 -7.54 2.80
CA HIS A 133 -7.15 -8.27 3.86
C HIS A 133 -8.10 -8.80 4.94
N TRP A 134 -9.21 -8.09 5.15
CA TRP A 134 -10.18 -8.36 6.22
C TRP A 134 -11.41 -9.10 5.70
N LEU A 135 -11.32 -9.74 4.54
CA LEU A 135 -12.39 -10.57 4.00
C LEU A 135 -12.13 -12.04 4.34
N SER A 136 -13.06 -12.65 5.06
CA SER A 136 -13.04 -14.07 5.38
C SER A 136 -13.96 -14.83 4.42
N LEU A 137 -13.42 -15.85 3.76
CA LEU A 137 -14.20 -16.79 2.96
C LEU A 137 -14.58 -17.99 3.84
N SER A 138 -15.88 -18.20 4.02
CA SER A 138 -16.38 -19.37 4.75
C SER A 138 -16.30 -20.64 3.90
N SER A 139 -16.43 -21.80 4.54
CA SER A 139 -16.51 -23.09 3.84
C SER A 139 -17.73 -23.22 2.92
N SER A 140 -18.79 -22.40 3.11
CA SER A 140 -19.95 -22.36 2.21
C SER A 140 -19.77 -21.42 1.01
N GLY A 141 -18.61 -20.77 0.90
CA GLY A 141 -18.30 -19.80 -0.15
C GLY A 141 -18.83 -18.39 0.12
N SER A 142 -19.40 -18.12 1.31
CA SER A 142 -19.83 -16.78 1.68
C SER A 142 -18.64 -15.92 2.09
N VAL A 143 -18.59 -14.66 1.64
CA VAL A 143 -17.57 -13.70 2.05
C VAL A 143 -18.12 -12.82 3.17
N GLN A 144 -17.40 -12.75 4.29
CA GLN A 144 -17.70 -11.87 5.42
C GLN A 144 -16.57 -10.85 5.60
N ALA A 145 -16.92 -9.58 5.74
CA ALA A 145 -15.96 -8.54 6.14
C ALA A 145 -15.80 -8.55 7.66
N LEU A 146 -14.55 -8.63 8.13
CA LEU A 146 -14.18 -8.53 9.53
C LEU A 146 -13.88 -7.07 9.91
N PRO A 147 -14.02 -6.68 11.19
CA PRO A 147 -13.64 -5.35 11.64
C PRO A 147 -12.16 -5.07 11.35
N MET A 148 -11.90 -4.06 10.52
CA MET A 148 -10.58 -3.48 10.31
C MET A 148 -10.26 -2.49 11.45
N PRO A 149 -9.13 -2.65 12.16
CA PRO A 149 -8.67 -1.70 13.16
C PRO A 149 -8.45 -0.28 12.61
N ARG A 150 -8.77 0.73 13.41
CA ARG A 150 -8.67 2.16 13.05
C ARG A 150 -7.31 2.54 12.45
N ARG A 151 -6.20 2.03 12.99
CA ARG A 151 -4.84 2.31 12.49
C ARG A 151 -4.65 1.97 11.00
N TYR A 152 -5.33 0.93 10.52
CA TYR A 152 -5.25 0.52 9.12
C TYR A 152 -6.23 1.27 8.22
N LEU A 153 -7.35 1.75 8.77
CA LEU A 153 -8.23 2.69 8.08
C LEU A 153 -7.54 4.04 7.84
N VAL A 154 -6.77 4.53 8.82
CA VAL A 154 -5.96 5.75 8.65
C VAL A 154 -4.84 5.53 7.63
N GLU A 155 -4.16 4.37 7.67
CA GLU A 155 -3.13 4.03 6.67
C GLU A 155 -3.75 3.89 5.27
N MET A 156 -4.95 3.35 5.15
CA MET A 156 -5.66 3.25 3.87
C MET A 156 -5.98 4.64 3.29
N LEU A 157 -6.38 5.61 4.13
CA LEU A 157 -6.53 6.99 3.69
C LEU A 157 -5.20 7.61 3.24
N ALA A 158 -4.11 7.37 3.99
CA ALA A 158 -2.77 7.81 3.62
C ALA A 158 -2.30 7.20 2.28
N ASP A 159 -2.61 5.92 2.04
CA ASP A 159 -2.34 5.21 0.78
C ASP A 159 -3.08 5.89 -0.41
N TRP A 160 -4.36 6.21 -0.24
CA TRP A 160 -5.15 6.89 -1.27
C TRP A 160 -4.63 8.30 -1.58
N MET A 161 -4.27 9.06 -0.55
CA MET A 161 -3.65 10.38 -0.69
C MET A 161 -2.29 10.28 -1.40
N GLY A 162 -1.45 9.33 -0.99
CA GLY A 162 -0.14 9.08 -1.58
C GLY A 162 -0.23 8.67 -3.05
N ALA A 163 -1.11 7.72 -3.38
CA ALA A 163 -1.36 7.28 -4.75
C ALA A 163 -1.85 8.42 -5.64
N SER A 164 -2.78 9.25 -5.15
CA SER A 164 -3.26 10.41 -5.91
C SER A 164 -2.15 11.40 -6.20
N LEU A 165 -1.31 11.71 -5.21
CA LEU A 165 -0.18 12.60 -5.38
C LEU A 165 0.83 12.04 -6.38
N SER A 166 1.19 10.76 -6.28
CA SER A 166 2.14 10.12 -7.20
C SER A 166 1.63 10.02 -8.64
N TYR A 167 0.33 9.80 -8.85
CA TYR A 167 -0.23 9.60 -10.19
C TYR A 167 -0.72 10.89 -10.87
N SER A 168 -1.24 11.85 -10.11
CA SER A 168 -1.90 13.03 -10.66
C SER A 168 -1.30 14.36 -10.21
N GLY A 169 -0.40 14.34 -9.22
CA GLY A 169 0.09 15.56 -8.57
C GLY A 169 -0.98 16.32 -7.78
N ASN A 170 -2.18 15.75 -7.64
CA ASN A 170 -3.30 16.39 -6.94
C ASN A 170 -3.49 15.78 -5.54
N SER A 171 -3.56 16.65 -4.54
CA SER A 171 -3.84 16.30 -3.14
C SER A 171 -5.33 16.15 -2.84
N ASP A 172 -6.23 16.68 -3.70
CA ASP A 172 -7.66 16.49 -3.54
C ASP A 172 -8.11 15.13 -4.09
N ILE A 173 -8.37 14.20 -3.16
CA ILE A 173 -8.85 12.85 -3.47
C ILE A 173 -10.38 12.74 -3.46
N GLN A 174 -11.14 13.80 -3.16
CA GLN A 174 -12.60 13.72 -3.04
C GLN A 174 -13.27 13.13 -4.30
N PRO A 175 -12.90 13.50 -5.54
CA PRO A 175 -13.49 12.90 -6.72
C PRO A 175 -13.24 11.39 -6.83
N TRP A 176 -12.10 10.91 -6.33
CA TRP A 176 -11.78 9.49 -6.29
C TRP A 176 -12.58 8.77 -5.19
N LEU A 177 -12.74 9.40 -4.02
CA LEU A 177 -13.57 8.89 -2.92
C LEU A 177 -15.03 8.72 -3.36
N ASP A 178 -15.62 9.73 -3.99
CA ASP A 178 -17.02 9.70 -4.47
C ASP A 178 -17.27 8.49 -5.42
N ARG A 179 -16.27 8.08 -6.20
CA ARG A 179 -16.34 6.91 -7.10
C ARG A 179 -16.03 5.58 -6.40
N SER A 180 -15.18 5.58 -5.39
CA SER A 180 -14.59 4.35 -4.82
C SER A 180 -15.31 3.87 -3.56
N LEU A 181 -15.75 4.79 -2.70
CA LEU A 181 -16.41 4.45 -1.44
C LEU A 181 -17.69 3.60 -1.61
N PRO A 182 -18.58 3.84 -2.61
CA PRO A 182 -19.76 3.01 -2.80
C PRO A 182 -19.48 1.52 -3.05
N GLY A 183 -18.35 1.21 -3.70
CA GLY A 183 -17.93 -0.16 -4.00
C GLY A 183 -17.06 -0.80 -2.93
N LEU A 184 -16.68 -0.05 -1.89
CA LEU A 184 -15.77 -0.53 -0.86
C LEU A 184 -16.48 -1.52 0.06
N VAL A 185 -15.96 -2.74 0.17
CA VAL A 185 -16.50 -3.77 1.08
C VAL A 185 -15.79 -3.66 2.43
N LEU A 186 -16.54 -3.34 3.48
CA LEU A 186 -16.05 -3.19 4.86
C LEU A 186 -17.09 -3.68 5.85
N HIS A 187 -16.62 -4.12 7.02
CA HIS A 187 -17.47 -4.37 8.18
C HIS A 187 -18.22 -3.07 8.58
N PRO A 188 -19.49 -3.14 9.04
CA PRO A 188 -20.27 -1.96 9.41
C PRO A 188 -19.55 -1.02 10.39
N ASP A 189 -18.84 -1.56 11.38
CA ASP A 189 -18.09 -0.74 12.34
C ASP A 189 -16.94 0.01 11.67
N SER A 190 -16.17 -0.67 10.81
CA SER A 190 -15.08 -0.05 10.05
C SER A 190 -15.59 0.99 9.06
N ARG A 191 -16.80 0.84 8.51
CA ARG A 191 -17.44 1.89 7.69
C ARG A 191 -17.71 3.14 8.51
N ARG A 192 -18.26 2.99 9.72
CA ARG A 192 -18.52 4.12 10.63
C ARG A 192 -17.22 4.81 11.02
N ASP A 193 -16.19 4.03 11.37
CA ASP A 193 -14.87 4.55 11.71
C ASP A 193 -14.23 5.28 10.53
N LEU A 194 -14.29 4.71 9.32
CA LEU A 194 -13.78 5.36 8.11
C LEU A 194 -14.52 6.66 7.81
N ALA A 195 -15.84 6.68 7.95
CA ALA A 195 -16.63 7.89 7.75
C ALA A 195 -16.24 8.99 8.75
N GLN A 196 -15.93 8.63 10.01
CA GLN A 196 -15.41 9.56 10.99
C GLN A 196 -14.01 10.06 10.62
N ILE A 197 -13.10 9.16 10.28
CA ILE A 197 -11.73 9.49 9.84
C ILE A 197 -11.75 10.48 8.67
N LEU A 198 -12.58 10.23 7.65
CA LEU A 198 -12.70 11.10 6.49
C LEU A 198 -13.16 12.50 6.88
N ARG A 199 -14.19 12.63 7.73
CA ARG A 199 -14.67 13.93 8.21
C ARG A 199 -13.59 14.69 8.99
N GLU A 200 -12.88 14.01 9.89
CA GLU A 200 -11.77 14.59 10.66
C GLU A 200 -10.61 15.03 9.75
N ALA A 201 -10.38 14.31 8.66
CA ALA A 201 -9.41 14.64 7.63
C ALA A 201 -9.90 15.72 6.63
N GLY A 202 -11.16 16.17 6.73
CA GLY A 202 -11.74 17.22 5.89
C GLY A 202 -12.37 16.72 4.57
N TYR A 203 -12.62 15.42 4.44
CA TYR A 203 -13.30 14.80 3.30
C TYR A 203 -14.76 14.49 3.61
N ASP A 204 -15.58 14.46 2.55
CA ASP A 204 -16.97 14.04 2.63
C ASP A 204 -17.08 12.51 2.45
N PRO A 205 -17.59 11.75 3.45
CA PRO A 205 -17.72 10.30 3.39
C PRO A 205 -18.95 9.81 2.59
N ARG A 206 -19.56 10.66 1.74
CA ARG A 206 -20.64 10.26 0.83
C ARG A 206 -20.31 8.93 0.13
N GLY A 207 -21.29 8.03 0.12
CA GLY A 207 -21.14 6.69 -0.45
C GLY A 207 -20.75 5.60 0.54
N LEU A 208 -20.39 5.93 1.80
CA LEU A 208 -20.13 4.90 2.82
C LEU A 208 -21.37 4.29 3.48
N GLY A 209 -22.53 4.96 3.42
CA GLY A 209 -23.81 4.48 3.92
C GLY A 209 -23.91 4.43 5.44
#